data_AF-A0A3E0PN88-F1
#
_entry.id   AF-A0A3E0PN88-F1
#
_cell.length_a   1.000
_cell.length_b   1.000
_cell.length_c   1.000
_cell.angle_alpha   90.00
_cell.angle_beta   90.00
_cell.angle_gamma   90.00
#
_symmetry.space_group_name_H-M   'P 1'
#
loop_
_entity.id
_entity.type
_entity.pdbx_description
1 polymer ?
#
loop_
_entity_poly.entity_id
_entity_poly.type
_entity_poly.pdbx_seq_one_letter_code
_entity_poly.pdbx_strand_id
1 'polypeptide(L)'
;MPLRQQVEEMPTVNLTSMIDVLFLLIIFFVVGTKFIEAERQIELELPRVSRNDALSAAPEKKVVNVYRDGQITLDRQDVTLEQLSAQLAAAREQYHGLGVLVRGDGVAPFERVANVLNACKLAGIGDLSISVEIAEAGSGNARR
;
A
#
# COMPACT_ATOMS: atom_id res chain seq x y z
N MET A 1 -78.44 25.20 25.08
CA MET A 1 -77.56 24.17 24.48
C MET A 1 -76.15 24.39 25.04
N PRO A 2 -75.54 23.44 25.77
CA PRO A 2 -74.19 23.66 26.28
C PRO A 2 -73.16 23.38 25.18
N LEU A 3 -72.15 24.24 25.07
CA LEU A 3 -71.04 24.12 24.14
C LEU A 3 -70.07 23.05 24.67
N ARG A 4 -69.87 22.00 23.89
CA ARG A 4 -68.85 20.96 24.13
C ARG A 4 -67.48 21.54 23.77
N GLN A 5 -66.69 21.84 24.79
CA GLN A 5 -65.31 22.28 24.62
C GLN A 5 -64.45 21.03 24.36
N GLN A 6 -64.02 20.84 23.11
CA GLN A 6 -63.03 19.82 22.78
C GLN A 6 -61.68 20.29 23.33
N VAL A 7 -61.15 19.57 24.31
CA VAL A 7 -59.78 19.76 24.78
C VAL A 7 -58.87 19.21 23.69
N GLU A 8 -58.11 20.08 23.01
CA GLU A 8 -57.04 19.65 22.11
C GLU A 8 -55.93 19.01 22.95
N GLU A 9 -55.80 17.68 22.89
CA GLU A 9 -54.64 16.98 23.42
C GLU A 9 -53.42 17.35 22.56
N MET A 10 -52.42 17.96 23.19
CA MET A 10 -51.15 18.25 22.55
C MET A 10 -50.50 16.94 22.08
N PRO A 11 -50.07 16.82 20.81
CA PRO A 11 -49.48 15.60 20.30
C PRO A 11 -48.21 15.27 21.08
N THR A 12 -48.21 14.11 21.75
CA THR A 12 -47.05 13.60 22.48
C THR A 12 -46.07 12.99 21.49
N VAL A 13 -44.85 13.53 21.45
CA VAL A 13 -43.78 12.96 20.61
C VAL A 13 -43.33 11.65 21.23
N ASN A 14 -43.42 10.55 20.48
CA ASN A 14 -42.97 9.23 20.91
C ASN A 14 -41.43 9.14 20.91
N LEU A 15 -40.82 9.56 22.01
CA LEU A 15 -39.36 9.53 22.20
C LEU A 15 -38.78 8.12 22.02
N THR A 16 -39.52 7.07 22.41
CA THR A 16 -39.09 5.67 22.26
C THR A 16 -38.83 5.30 20.80
N SER A 17 -39.72 5.69 19.89
CA SER A 17 -39.55 5.43 18.45
C SER A 17 -38.38 6.22 17.85
N MET A 18 -38.10 7.42 18.37
CA MET A 18 -36.97 8.23 17.93
C MET A 18 -35.63 7.64 18.38
N ILE A 19 -35.56 7.16 19.63
CA ILE A 19 -34.36 6.55 20.19
C ILE A 19 -34.00 5.28 19.41
N ASP A 20 -35.00 4.47 19.03
CA ASP A 20 -34.80 3.24 18.27
C ASP A 20 -34.15 3.50 16.89
N VAL A 21 -34.64 4.50 16.16
CA VAL A 21 -34.06 4.92 14.87
C VAL A 21 -32.62 5.41 15.03
N LEU A 22 -32.33 6.19 16.08
CA LEU A 22 -30.97 6.68 16.34
C LEU A 22 -30.01 5.52 16.68
N PHE A 23 -30.47 4.54 17.44
CA PHE A 23 -29.65 3.37 17.81
C PHE A 23 -29.33 2.50 16.59
N LEU A 24 -30.32 2.26 15.72
CA LEU A 24 -30.14 1.56 14.45
C LEU A 24 -29.07 2.24 13.56
N LEU A 25 -29.12 3.58 13.46
CA LEU A 25 -28.14 4.34 12.68
C LEU A 25 -26.72 4.22 13.25
N ILE A 26 -26.55 4.29 14.58
CA ILE A 26 -25.24 4.14 15.22
C ILE A 26 -24.66 2.74 14.96
N ILE A 27 -25.45 1.68 15.13
CA ILE A 27 -25.02 0.31 14.84
C ILE A 27 -24.60 0.16 13.37
N PHE A 28 -25.41 0.68 12.45
CA PHE A 28 -25.11 0.64 11.03
C PHE A 28 -23.76 1.30 10.70
N PHE A 29 -23.49 2.48 11.26
CA PHE A 29 -22.20 3.15 11.07
C PHE A 29 -21.04 2.38 11.67
N VAL A 30 -21.17 1.87 12.91
CA VAL A 30 -20.10 1.13 13.60
C VAL A 30 -19.76 -0.18 12.88
N VAL A 31 -20.76 -0.88 12.35
CA VAL A 31 -20.54 -2.11 11.57
C VAL A 31 -19.96 -1.78 10.19
N GLY A 32 -20.46 -0.72 9.54
CA GLY A 32 -19.99 -0.29 8.23
C GLY A 32 -18.52 0.17 8.20
N THR A 33 -18.04 0.84 9.26
CA THR A 33 -16.65 1.31 9.33
C THR A 33 -15.64 0.15 9.39
N LYS A 34 -16.02 -1.02 9.90
CA LYS A 34 -15.14 -2.21 9.95
C LYS A 34 -14.82 -2.76 8.56
N PHE A 35 -15.67 -2.56 7.57
CA PHE A 35 -15.42 -3.01 6.20
C PHE A 35 -14.36 -2.15 5.48
N ILE A 36 -14.22 -0.87 5.84
CA ILE A 36 -13.24 0.03 5.21
C ILE A 36 -11.81 -0.28 5.69
N GLU A 37 -11.66 -0.78 6.91
CA GLU A 37 -10.35 -1.09 7.52
C GLU A 37 -9.74 -2.40 6.99
N ALA A 38 -10.55 -3.33 6.48
CA ALA A 38 -10.11 -4.65 6.04
C ALA A 38 -9.33 -4.66 4.70
N GLU A 39 -9.46 -3.62 3.87
CA GLU A 39 -8.83 -3.56 2.55
C GLU A 39 -7.43 -2.90 2.54
N ARG A 40 -6.93 -2.41 3.69
CA ARG A 40 -5.77 -1.49 3.71
C ARG A 40 -4.57 -1.92 4.55
N GLN A 41 -4.39 -3.21 4.81
CA GLN A 41 -3.23 -3.72 5.54
C GLN A 41 -2.29 -4.53 4.64
N ILE A 42 -1.69 -3.87 3.64
CA ILE A 42 -0.30 -4.22 3.33
C ILE A 42 0.52 -3.44 4.35
N GLU A 43 0.80 -4.08 5.49
CA GLU A 43 1.71 -3.56 6.50
C GLU A 43 3.13 -3.54 5.89
N LEU A 44 3.41 -2.46 5.16
CA LEU A 44 4.72 -2.16 4.62
C LEU A 44 5.54 -1.58 5.78
N GLU A 45 6.10 -2.45 6.62
CA GLU A 45 7.25 -2.09 7.43
C GLU A 45 8.44 -1.88 6.48
N LEU A 46 8.53 -0.69 5.87
CA LEU A 46 9.75 -0.31 5.14
C LEU A 46 10.85 -0.11 6.19
N PRO A 47 11.93 -0.92 6.17
CA PRO A 47 13.07 -0.66 7.03
C PRO A 47 13.62 0.73 6.71
N ARG A 48 13.82 1.54 7.77
CA ARG A 48 14.34 2.90 7.63
C ARG A 48 15.74 2.85 7.02
N VAL A 49 15.92 3.64 5.96
CA VAL A 49 17.17 3.77 5.23
C VAL A 49 18.25 4.37 6.14
N SER A 50 19.10 3.53 6.73
CA SER A 50 20.38 3.99 7.27
C SER A 50 21.34 4.21 6.10
N ARG A 51 21.31 5.44 5.57
CA ARG A 51 22.46 5.97 4.84
C ARG A 51 23.57 6.18 5.86
N ASN A 52 24.43 5.18 6.00
CA ASN A 52 25.83 5.23 6.44
C ASN A 52 26.16 3.86 7.02
N ASP A 53 26.86 3.04 6.25
CA ASP A 53 28.23 2.72 6.62
C ASP A 53 28.95 2.14 5.41
N ALA A 54 30.03 2.82 5.03
CA ALA A 54 30.97 2.37 4.04
C ALA A 54 31.84 1.24 4.63
N LEU A 55 32.39 0.42 3.74
CA LEU A 55 33.46 -0.56 3.98
C LEU A 55 33.09 -1.80 4.82
N SER A 56 32.33 -2.69 4.21
CA SER A 56 32.72 -4.10 4.13
C SER A 56 32.03 -4.68 2.90
N ALA A 57 32.64 -5.68 2.27
CA ALA A 57 32.18 -6.32 1.05
C ALA A 57 30.84 -7.07 1.25
N ALA A 58 29.77 -6.33 1.52
CA ALA A 58 28.41 -6.82 1.38
C ALA A 58 28.18 -7.08 -0.12
N PRO A 59 27.52 -8.20 -0.49
CA PRO A 59 27.15 -8.45 -1.88
C PRO A 59 26.44 -7.21 -2.44
N GLU A 60 26.78 -6.80 -3.67
CA GLU A 60 26.06 -5.73 -4.35
C GLU A 60 24.56 -6.00 -4.26
N LYS A 61 23.80 -5.01 -3.77
CA LYS A 61 22.35 -5.12 -3.69
C LYS A 61 21.80 -5.45 -5.08
N LYS A 62 20.92 -6.44 -5.16
CA LYS A 62 20.22 -6.77 -6.40
C LYS A 62 19.27 -5.65 -6.76
N VAL A 63 19.29 -5.21 -8.01
CA VAL A 63 18.48 -4.07 -8.45
C VAL A 63 17.30 -4.58 -9.27
N VAL A 64 16.09 -4.33 -8.79
CA VAL A 64 14.85 -4.64 -9.51
C VAL A 64 14.28 -3.34 -10.05
N ASN A 65 14.17 -3.20 -11.37
CA ASN A 65 13.51 -2.03 -11.96
C ASN A 65 12.10 -2.38 -12.42
N VAL A 66 11.16 -1.47 -12.18
CA VAL A 66 9.78 -1.55 -12.68
C VAL A 66 9.54 -0.33 -13.57
N TYR A 67 9.37 -0.59 -14.86
CA TYR A 67 9.18 0.44 -15.87
C TYR A 67 7.71 0.82 -16.03
N ARG A 68 7.46 1.96 -16.70
CA ARG A 68 6.12 2.50 -16.99
C ARG A 68 5.20 1.55 -17.77
N ASP A 69 5.76 0.68 -18.60
CA ASP A 69 5.03 -0.33 -19.38
C ASP A 69 4.73 -1.60 -18.56
N GLY A 70 5.19 -1.65 -17.31
CA GLY A 70 5.05 -2.81 -16.43
C GLY A 70 6.13 -3.87 -16.66
N GLN A 71 7.15 -3.60 -17.49
CA GLN A 71 8.32 -4.46 -17.64
C GLN A 71 9.12 -4.47 -16.34
N ILE A 72 9.60 -5.64 -15.95
CA ILE A 72 10.37 -5.86 -14.74
C ILE A 72 11.75 -6.37 -15.15
N THR A 73 12.80 -5.76 -14.60
CA THR A 73 14.17 -6.23 -14.78
C THR A 73 14.84 -6.53 -13.46
N LEU A 74 15.68 -7.56 -13.42
CA LEU A 74 16.61 -7.86 -12.34
C LEU A 74 18.02 -7.69 -12.88
N ASP A 75 18.81 -6.79 -12.30
CA ASP A 75 20.19 -6.48 -12.73
C ASP A 75 20.32 -6.23 -14.25
N ARG A 76 19.32 -5.53 -14.84
CA ARG A 76 19.20 -5.21 -16.28
C ARG A 76 18.80 -6.39 -17.17
N GLN A 77 18.44 -7.53 -16.61
CA GLN A 77 17.84 -8.64 -17.37
C GLN A 77 16.33 -8.64 -17.20
N ASP A 78 15.61 -8.78 -18.31
CA ASP A 78 14.16 -8.90 -18.29
C ASP A 78 13.75 -10.19 -17.59
N VAL A 79 12.84 -10.06 -16.62
CA VAL A 79 12.33 -11.18 -15.85
C VAL A 79 10.82 -11.07 -15.65
N THR A 80 10.15 -12.21 -15.64
CA THR A 80 8.77 -12.29 -15.16
C THR A 80 8.73 -12.26 -13.63
N LEU A 81 7.56 -12.03 -13.03
CA LEU A 81 7.38 -12.10 -11.57
C LEU A 81 7.76 -13.47 -10.99
N GLU A 82 7.47 -14.55 -11.70
CA GLU A 82 7.83 -15.92 -11.29
C GLU A 82 9.35 -16.15 -11.36
N GLN A 83 10.00 -15.63 -12.40
CA GLN A 83 11.45 -15.71 -12.52
C GLN A 83 12.15 -14.85 -11.48
N LEU A 84 11.60 -13.67 -11.18
CA LEU A 84 12.12 -12.78 -10.17
C LEU A 84 12.13 -13.45 -8.80
N SER A 85 11.01 -14.07 -8.37
CA SER A 85 10.94 -14.74 -7.07
C SER A 85 11.90 -15.93 -6.98
N ALA A 86 11.98 -16.75 -8.03
CA ALA A 86 12.91 -17.89 -8.09
C ALA A 86 14.38 -17.45 -8.03
N GLN A 87 14.76 -16.41 -8.78
CA GLN A 87 16.13 -15.90 -8.80
C GLN A 87 16.52 -15.24 -7.48
N LEU A 88 15.61 -14.47 -6.87
CA LEU A 88 15.84 -13.86 -5.56
C LEU A 88 15.95 -14.90 -4.45
N ALA A 89 15.13 -15.96 -4.48
CA ALA A 89 15.23 -17.07 -3.53
C ALA A 89 16.59 -17.80 -3.66
N ALA A 90 17.01 -18.13 -4.87
CA ALA A 90 18.31 -18.76 -5.11
C ALA A 90 19.48 -17.85 -4.69
N ALA A 91 19.40 -16.55 -4.99
CA ALA A 91 20.44 -15.60 -4.58
C ALA A 91 20.52 -15.44 -3.04
N ARG A 92 19.38 -15.55 -2.34
CA ARG A 92 19.33 -15.53 -0.87
C ARG A 92 19.91 -16.79 -0.25
N GLU A 93 19.70 -17.96 -0.86
CA GLU A 93 20.36 -19.20 -0.40
C GLU A 93 21.89 -19.08 -0.46
N GLN A 94 22.41 -18.36 -1.46
CA GLN A 94 23.83 -18.08 -1.57
C GLN A 94 24.31 -17.00 -0.59
N TYR A 95 23.46 -16.00 -0.31
CA TYR A 95 23.77 -14.88 0.58
C TYR A 95 22.57 -14.54 1.48
N HIS A 96 22.60 -15.02 2.73
CA HIS A 96 21.51 -14.76 3.68
C HIS A 96 21.25 -13.27 3.98
N GLY A 97 22.26 -12.42 3.81
CA GLY A 97 22.18 -10.95 3.96
C GLY A 97 21.91 -10.20 2.66
N LEU A 98 21.35 -10.85 1.63
CA LEU A 98 21.07 -10.22 0.35
C LEU A 98 20.10 -9.03 0.50
N GLY A 99 20.57 -7.84 0.14
CA GLY A 99 19.73 -6.66 0.01
C GLY A 99 19.17 -6.50 -1.40
N VAL A 100 17.92 -6.04 -1.51
CA VAL A 100 17.27 -5.73 -2.79
C VAL A 100 16.88 -4.25 -2.85
N LEU A 101 17.25 -3.58 -3.93
CA LEU A 101 16.82 -2.23 -4.26
C LEU A 101 15.76 -2.29 -5.35
N VAL A 102 14.53 -1.91 -5.02
CA VAL A 102 13.43 -1.78 -5.98
C VAL A 102 13.37 -0.35 -6.49
N ARG A 103 13.58 -0.17 -7.79
CA ARG A 103 13.47 1.10 -8.51
C ARG A 103 12.19 1.13 -9.32
N GLY A 104 11.30 2.07 -9.01
CA GLY A 104 10.09 2.31 -9.79
C GLY A 104 10.22 3.58 -10.62
N ASP A 105 9.75 3.55 -11.87
CA ASP A 105 9.40 4.76 -12.61
C ASP A 105 8.20 5.44 -11.92
N GLY A 106 8.21 6.76 -11.79
CA GLY A 106 7.11 7.54 -11.19
C GLY A 106 5.75 7.35 -11.86
N VAL A 107 5.71 6.85 -13.10
CA VAL A 107 4.46 6.56 -13.84
C VAL A 107 4.16 5.06 -13.89
N ALA A 108 4.98 4.21 -13.27
CA ALA A 108 4.75 2.76 -13.27
C ALA A 108 3.42 2.40 -12.59
N PRO A 109 2.68 1.40 -13.11
CA PRO A 109 1.46 0.93 -12.46
C PRO A 109 1.78 0.48 -11.03
N PHE A 110 1.14 1.10 -10.05
CA PHE A 110 1.37 0.78 -8.63
C PHE A 110 1.17 -0.71 -8.32
N GLU A 111 0.21 -1.35 -8.99
CA GLU A 111 -0.03 -2.80 -8.91
C GLU A 111 1.23 -3.62 -9.24
N ARG A 112 1.98 -3.23 -10.28
CA ARG A 112 3.21 -3.94 -10.69
C ARG A 112 4.29 -3.79 -9.63
N VAL A 113 4.45 -2.60 -9.05
CA VAL A 113 5.38 -2.36 -7.95
C VAL A 113 4.99 -3.19 -6.72
N ALA A 114 3.71 -3.21 -6.36
CA ALA A 114 3.21 -4.02 -5.24
C ALA A 114 3.46 -5.52 -5.44
N ASN A 115 3.24 -6.04 -6.66
CA ASN A 115 3.52 -7.44 -7.00
C ASN A 115 5.02 -7.77 -6.88
N VAL A 116 5.91 -6.86 -7.29
CA VAL A 116 7.36 -7.02 -7.12
C VAL A 116 7.75 -7.04 -5.64
N LEU A 117 7.20 -6.13 -4.84
CA LEU A 117 7.44 -6.10 -3.39
C LEU A 117 6.98 -7.40 -2.72
N ASN A 118 5.82 -7.92 -3.11
CA ASN A 118 5.32 -9.19 -2.61
C ASN A 118 6.23 -10.36 -3.03
N ALA A 119 6.71 -10.38 -4.28
CA ALA A 119 7.66 -11.38 -4.74
C ALA A 119 8.97 -11.37 -3.93
N CYS A 120 9.50 -10.18 -3.61
CA CYS A 120 10.68 -10.04 -2.75
C CYS A 120 10.42 -10.56 -1.32
N LYS A 121 9.23 -10.28 -0.77
CA LYS A 121 8.81 -10.77 0.56
C LYS A 121 8.64 -12.28 0.59
N LEU A 122 8.07 -12.87 -0.45
CA LEU A 122 7.92 -14.33 -0.59
C LEU A 122 9.26 -15.06 -0.77
N ALA A 123 10.23 -14.43 -1.44
CA ALA A 123 11.62 -14.88 -1.45
C ALA A 123 12.32 -14.72 -0.08
N GLY A 124 11.68 -14.02 0.86
CA GLY A 124 12.13 -13.74 2.23
C GLY A 124 13.36 -12.86 2.32
N ILE A 125 13.45 -11.89 1.40
CA ILE A 125 14.43 -10.81 1.47
C ILE A 125 14.09 -9.90 2.67
N GLY A 126 15.03 -9.75 3.60
CA GLY A 126 14.86 -8.92 4.80
C GLY A 126 15.30 -7.46 4.63
N ASP A 127 16.32 -7.19 3.81
CA ASP A 127 16.79 -5.83 3.51
C ASP A 127 16.22 -5.37 2.16
N LEU A 128 15.10 -4.65 2.21
CA LEU A 128 14.45 -4.10 1.04
C LEU A 128 14.51 -2.57 1.05
N SER A 129 15.05 -1.98 0.00
CA SER A 129 15.10 -0.53 -0.22
C SER A 129 14.27 -0.17 -1.44
N ILE A 130 13.47 0.91 -1.36
CA ILE A 130 12.67 1.40 -2.49
C ILE A 130 13.17 2.78 -2.91
N SER A 131 13.26 3.01 -4.21
CA SER A 131 13.53 4.33 -4.79
C SER A 131 12.59 4.55 -5.96
N VAL A 132 11.96 5.72 -6.01
CA VAL A 132 11.11 6.12 -7.13
C VAL A 132 11.83 7.24 -7.87
N GLU A 133 12.05 7.04 -9.16
CA GLU A 133 12.54 8.09 -10.04
C GLU A 133 11.32 8.76 -10.67
N ILE A 134 10.91 9.89 -10.09
CA ILE A 134 9.94 10.77 -10.72
C ILE A 134 10.73 11.50 -11.81
N ALA A 135 10.60 11.05 -13.05
CA ALA A 135 11.11 11.81 -14.17
C ALA A 135 10.42 13.18 -14.16
N GLU A 136 11.11 14.22 -13.70
CA GLU A 136 10.64 15.58 -13.93
C GLU A 136 10.53 15.76 -15.44
N ALA A 137 9.31 16.01 -15.91
CA ALA A 137 9.06 16.38 -17.29
C ALA A 137 9.79 17.70 -17.57
N GLY A 138 11.02 17.59 -18.10
CA GLY A 138 11.77 18.68 -18.71
C GLY A 138 12.73 19.45 -17.78
N SER A 139 13.95 18.92 -17.63
CA SER A 139 15.12 19.79 -17.72
C SER A 139 15.89 19.40 -18.97
N GLY A 140 15.56 20.09 -20.05
CA GLY A 140 16.21 19.96 -21.33
C GLY A 140 17.69 20.31 -21.23
N ASN A 141 18.48 19.48 -21.90
CA ASN A 141 19.80 19.80 -22.45
C ASN A 141 20.00 21.32 -22.65
N ALA A 142 20.80 21.94 -21.77
CA ALA A 142 21.31 23.28 -21.94
C ALA A 142 22.82 23.32 -21.66
N ARG A 143 23.55 22.94 -22.72
CA ARG A 143 24.78 23.56 -23.21
C ARG A 143 26.12 23.20 -22.53
N ARG A 144 26.91 22.50 -23.35
CA ARG A 144 28.33 22.68 -23.66
C ARG A 144 29.35 22.55 -22.54
#